data_AF-A0A2K8U843-F1
#
_entry.id   AF-A0A2K8U843-F1
#
_cell.length_a   1.000
_cell.length_b   1.000
_cell.length_c   1.000
_cell.angle_alpha   90.00
_cell.angle_beta   90.00
_cell.angle_gamma   90.00
#
_symmetry.space_group_name_H-M   'P 1'
#
loop_
_entity.id
_entity.type
_entity.pdbx_description
1 polymer ?
#
loop_
_entity_poly.entity_id
_entity_poly.type
_entity_poly.pdbx_seq_one_letter_code
_entity_poly.pdbx_strand_id
1 'polypeptide(L)'
;MSESTANGTRREIDGELRVYYDGYWIKHYDPPPNSEETRKRLIQALTRRLFNHVEHGINIPGARLDEAREAYQSETHIERKRVNGAMLAGALFNRAADIFTSLVDLQSAGVEIAPDNTLMRECGQCLMEALDLGKMVRHRGGDEGIDELWGEPFKAFSIPIEDFYEGRYLKMAMAMRDIDRLGTGLKDAFSTSTRFSDIDPRIDHLVRAAKRKCEILRTDPCIFVVWPDYVVAREQLCNIAPQLPTIPDAAAIREVLEGARLLREGTELVTHIVRARVPMPKSTREFLDRCNRFRQAVCKSNGEGR
;
A
#
# COMPACT_ATOMS: atom_id res chain seq x y z
N MET A 1 8.51 14.39 -32.02
CA MET A 1 7.90 13.21 -31.36
C MET A 1 8.97 12.64 -30.45
N SER A 2 8.86 12.77 -29.12
CA SER A 2 9.83 12.15 -28.22
C SER A 2 9.56 10.66 -28.18
N GLU A 3 10.58 9.82 -28.43
CA GLU A 3 10.48 8.38 -28.20
C GLU A 3 10.01 8.13 -26.76
N SER A 4 8.90 7.39 -26.63
CA SER A 4 8.44 6.92 -25.32
C SER A 4 9.49 5.96 -24.78
N THR A 5 10.11 6.29 -23.64
CA THR A 5 11.04 5.39 -22.95
C THR A 5 10.33 4.07 -22.63
N ALA A 6 10.95 2.94 -22.94
CA ALA A 6 10.34 1.62 -22.69
C ALA A 6 10.45 1.23 -21.21
N ASN A 7 9.45 0.52 -20.67
CA ASN A 7 9.53 -0.05 -19.33
C ASN A 7 10.73 -0.99 -19.21
N GLY A 8 11.41 -0.94 -18.06
CA GLY A 8 12.67 -1.67 -17.83
C GLY A 8 13.92 -0.95 -18.33
N THR A 9 13.80 0.18 -19.03
CA THR A 9 14.97 0.99 -19.43
C THR A 9 15.73 1.45 -18.19
N ARG A 10 17.04 1.18 -18.13
CA ARG A 10 17.91 1.60 -17.02
C ARG A 10 18.76 2.80 -17.43
N ARG A 11 18.96 3.75 -16.52
CA ARG A 11 19.77 4.95 -16.73
C ARG A 11 20.33 5.45 -15.41
N GLU A 12 21.55 5.97 -15.44
CA GLU A 12 22.11 6.72 -14.32
C GLU A 12 21.55 8.15 -14.31
N ILE A 13 20.97 8.55 -13.18
CA ILE A 13 20.36 9.86 -12.98
C ILE A 13 20.80 10.35 -11.59
N ASP A 14 21.46 11.50 -11.53
CA ASP A 14 22.02 12.09 -10.30
C ASP A 14 22.92 11.12 -9.51
N GLY A 15 23.70 10.30 -10.23
CA GLY A 15 24.60 9.30 -9.64
C GLY A 15 23.90 8.06 -9.08
N GLU A 16 22.59 7.91 -9.28
CA GLU A 16 21.82 6.71 -8.91
C GLU A 16 21.39 5.95 -10.15
N LEU A 17 21.61 4.63 -10.18
CA LEU A 17 21.02 3.78 -11.21
C LEU A 17 19.50 3.73 -11.01
N ARG A 18 18.74 4.09 -12.04
CA ARG A 18 17.28 4.11 -12.04
C ARG A 18 16.72 3.25 -13.16
N VAL A 19 15.52 2.74 -12.94
CA VAL A 19 14.74 1.98 -13.93
C VAL A 19 13.42 2.68 -14.21
N TYR A 20 13.05 2.76 -15.49
CA TYR A 20 11.84 3.43 -15.95
C TYR A 20 10.64 2.48 -15.95
N TYR A 21 9.55 2.87 -15.31
CA TYR A 21 8.23 2.23 -15.42
C TYR A 21 7.11 3.27 -15.43
N ASP A 22 6.23 3.21 -16.41
CA ASP A 22 4.97 3.97 -16.50
C ASP A 22 5.09 5.48 -16.21
N GLY A 23 6.18 6.11 -16.65
CA GLY A 23 6.45 7.55 -16.45
C GLY A 23 7.37 7.88 -15.28
N TYR A 24 7.83 6.89 -14.51
CA TYR A 24 8.61 7.09 -13.29
C TYR A 24 10.00 6.48 -13.42
N TRP A 25 11.03 7.26 -13.07
CA TRP A 25 12.39 6.78 -12.86
C TRP A 25 12.58 6.40 -11.40
N ILE A 26 12.54 5.10 -11.13
CA ILE A 26 12.57 4.52 -9.78
C ILE A 26 14.00 4.04 -9.49
N LYS A 27 14.50 4.27 -8.28
CA LYS A 27 15.80 3.71 -7.86
C LYS A 27 15.85 2.19 -8.09
N HIS A 28 16.87 1.74 -8.82
CA HIS A 28 17.10 0.33 -9.10
C HIS A 28 17.81 -0.35 -7.91
N TYR A 29 17.37 -1.55 -7.57
CA TYR A 29 18.04 -2.48 -6.67
C TYR A 29 18.31 -3.78 -7.40
N ASP A 30 19.54 -4.26 -7.29
CA ASP A 30 19.88 -5.59 -7.79
C ASP A 30 19.07 -6.65 -7.02
N PRO A 31 18.40 -7.57 -7.73
CA PRO A 31 17.70 -8.66 -7.06
C PRO A 31 18.73 -9.55 -6.32
N PRO A 32 18.38 -10.08 -5.15
CA PRO A 32 19.27 -11.00 -4.46
C PRO A 32 19.38 -12.32 -5.25
N PRO A 33 20.43 -13.13 -5.01
CA PRO A 33 20.65 -14.37 -5.72
C PRO A 33 19.43 -15.30 -5.65
N ASN A 34 19.14 -16.00 -6.76
CA ASN A 34 18.06 -16.96 -6.81
C ASN A 34 18.44 -18.26 -6.08
N SER A 35 18.27 -18.27 -4.76
CA SER A 35 18.51 -19.43 -3.89
C SER A 35 17.34 -19.68 -2.94
N GLU A 36 17.19 -20.93 -2.48
CA GLU A 36 16.11 -21.32 -1.57
C GLU A 36 16.15 -20.57 -0.24
N GLU A 37 17.36 -20.36 0.32
CA GLU A 37 17.54 -19.57 1.54
C GLU A 37 17.13 -18.09 1.35
N THR A 38 17.41 -17.51 0.17
CA THR A 38 16.96 -16.15 -0.16
C THR A 38 15.44 -16.10 -0.30
N ARG A 39 14.85 -17.12 -0.95
CA ARG A 39 13.39 -17.26 -1.12
C ARG A 39 12.70 -17.37 0.24
N LYS A 40 13.22 -18.21 1.14
CA LYS A 40 12.75 -18.33 2.54
C LYS A 40 12.73 -16.99 3.26
N ARG A 41 13.84 -16.25 3.24
CA ARG A 41 13.92 -14.91 3.86
C ARG A 41 12.94 -13.92 3.25
N LEU A 42 12.80 -13.94 1.92
CA LEU A 42 11.88 -13.08 1.18
C LEU A 42 10.44 -13.35 1.60
N ILE A 43 10.01 -14.62 1.62
CA ILE A 43 8.66 -15.01 2.04
C ILE A 43 8.40 -14.55 3.47
N GLN A 44 9.30 -14.84 4.41
CA GLN A 44 9.13 -14.39 5.80
C GLN A 44 9.02 -12.87 5.94
N ALA A 45 9.73 -12.10 5.12
CA ALA A 45 9.62 -10.65 5.08
C ALA A 45 8.28 -10.18 4.48
N LEU A 46 7.80 -10.85 3.42
CA LEU A 46 6.50 -10.57 2.80
C LEU A 46 5.34 -10.93 3.73
N THR A 47 5.40 -12.06 4.45
CA THR A 47 4.44 -12.45 5.49
C THR A 47 4.32 -11.37 6.56
N ARG A 48 5.47 -10.93 7.10
CA ARG A 48 5.51 -9.84 8.09
C ARG A 48 4.94 -8.55 7.52
N ARG A 49 5.23 -8.23 6.25
CA ARG A 49 4.69 -7.03 5.59
C ARG A 49 3.16 -7.14 5.46
N LEU A 50 2.64 -8.24 4.93
CA LEU A 50 1.21 -8.49 4.75
C LEU A 50 0.44 -8.24 6.05
N PHE A 51 0.79 -8.94 7.13
CA PHE A 51 0.07 -8.82 8.41
C PHE A 51 0.20 -7.46 9.10
N ASN A 52 1.20 -6.65 8.72
CA ASN A 52 1.33 -5.28 9.24
C ASN A 52 0.36 -4.28 8.59
N HIS A 53 -0.18 -4.60 7.41
CA HIS A 53 -1.05 -3.72 6.61
C HIS A 53 -2.52 -4.11 6.63
N VAL A 54 -2.87 -5.27 7.15
CA VAL A 54 -4.24 -5.78 7.20
C VAL A 54 -4.85 -5.61 8.58
N GLU A 55 -6.15 -5.90 8.71
CA GLU A 55 -6.89 -5.89 9.97
C GLU A 55 -6.16 -6.62 11.11
N HIS A 56 -6.26 -6.05 12.31
CA HIS A 56 -5.70 -6.66 13.51
C HIS A 56 -6.38 -7.99 13.85
N GLY A 57 -5.60 -8.92 14.43
CA GLY A 57 -6.12 -10.19 14.92
C GLY A 57 -6.26 -11.29 13.87
N ILE A 58 -6.05 -11.01 12.58
CA ILE A 58 -6.17 -12.04 11.52
C ILE A 58 -4.90 -12.88 11.33
N ASN A 59 -3.78 -12.52 11.95
CA ASN A 59 -2.53 -13.30 11.91
C ASN A 59 -2.65 -14.54 12.81
N ILE A 60 -3.42 -15.53 12.37
CA ILE A 60 -3.70 -16.76 13.10
C ILE A 60 -2.61 -17.80 12.80
N PRO A 61 -2.05 -18.48 13.81
CA PRO A 61 -1.05 -19.53 13.59
C PRO A 61 -1.56 -20.65 12.68
N GLY A 62 -0.70 -21.17 11.79
CA GLY A 62 -1.04 -22.26 10.87
C GLY A 62 -1.45 -23.56 11.57
N ALA A 63 -1.00 -23.78 12.80
CA ALA A 63 -1.43 -24.92 13.64
C ALA A 63 -2.92 -24.89 14.00
N ARG A 64 -3.57 -23.71 13.96
CA ARG A 64 -4.99 -23.52 14.29
C ARG A 64 -5.90 -23.47 13.06
N LEU A 65 -5.43 -24.01 11.92
CA LEU A 65 -6.16 -23.98 10.65
C LEU A 65 -7.56 -24.60 10.74
N ASP A 66 -7.69 -25.75 11.40
CA ASP A 66 -8.96 -26.46 11.50
C ASP A 66 -9.96 -25.69 12.37
N GLU A 67 -9.51 -25.14 13.49
CA GLU A 67 -10.32 -24.26 14.35
C GLU A 67 -10.82 -23.02 13.58
N ALA A 68 -9.93 -22.37 12.81
CA ALA A 68 -10.29 -21.21 11.99
C ALA A 68 -11.30 -21.57 10.90
N ARG A 69 -11.15 -22.76 10.30
CA ARG A 69 -12.05 -23.28 9.27
C ARG A 69 -13.43 -23.58 9.82
N GLU A 70 -13.51 -24.25 10.96
CA GLU A 70 -14.77 -24.54 11.64
C GLU A 70 -15.49 -23.25 12.04
N ALA A 71 -14.77 -22.27 12.59
CA ALA A 71 -15.34 -20.96 12.93
C ALA A 71 -15.89 -20.22 11.70
N TYR A 72 -15.22 -20.28 10.55
CA TYR A 72 -15.72 -19.67 9.31
C TYR A 72 -16.96 -20.39 8.75
N GLN A 73 -16.95 -21.72 8.77
CA GLN A 73 -18.03 -22.52 8.19
C GLN A 73 -19.32 -22.42 9.02
N SER A 74 -19.21 -22.53 10.35
CA SER A 74 -20.34 -22.51 11.29
C SER A 74 -20.96 -21.12 11.48
N GLU A 75 -20.23 -20.04 11.20
CA GLU A 75 -20.74 -18.68 11.37
C GLU A 75 -21.80 -18.33 10.30
N THR A 76 -22.92 -17.78 10.76
CA THR A 76 -24.07 -17.40 9.92
C THR A 76 -24.22 -15.89 9.82
N HIS A 77 -23.71 -15.13 10.78
CA HIS A 77 -23.74 -13.67 10.74
C HIS A 77 -22.73 -13.14 9.72
N ILE A 78 -23.21 -12.49 8.66
CA ILE A 78 -22.40 -12.09 7.48
C ILE A 78 -21.12 -11.34 7.87
N GLU A 79 -21.22 -10.30 8.72
CA GLU A 79 -20.05 -9.50 9.10
C GLU A 79 -19.03 -10.29 9.93
N ARG A 80 -19.50 -11.24 10.76
CA ARG A 80 -18.62 -12.09 11.57
C ARG A 80 -17.99 -13.16 10.69
N LYS A 81 -18.76 -13.71 9.74
CA LYS A 81 -18.28 -14.69 8.76
C LYS A 81 -17.15 -14.10 7.91
N ARG A 82 -17.25 -12.84 7.51
CA ARG A 82 -16.16 -12.11 6.84
C ARG A 82 -14.88 -12.07 7.68
N VAL A 83 -14.98 -11.70 8.97
CA VAL A 83 -13.83 -11.66 9.88
C VAL A 83 -13.24 -13.05 10.08
N ASN A 84 -14.08 -14.07 10.28
CA ASN A 84 -13.62 -15.46 10.39
C ASN A 84 -12.96 -15.93 9.08
N GLY A 85 -13.44 -15.48 7.92
CA GLY A 85 -12.81 -15.72 6.61
C GLY A 85 -11.43 -15.09 6.50
N ALA A 86 -11.26 -13.86 7.00
CA ALA A 86 -9.97 -13.18 7.09
C ALA A 86 -8.99 -13.91 8.05
N MET A 87 -9.50 -14.41 9.18
CA MET A 87 -8.71 -15.23 10.12
C MET A 87 -8.30 -16.57 9.50
N LEU A 88 -9.20 -17.22 8.76
CA LEU A 88 -8.92 -18.45 8.02
C LEU A 88 -7.86 -18.21 6.92
N ALA A 89 -7.96 -17.10 6.18
CA ALA A 89 -6.93 -16.70 5.21
C ALA A 89 -5.55 -16.57 5.89
N GLY A 90 -5.49 -15.95 7.08
CA GLY A 90 -4.26 -15.85 7.85
C GLY A 90 -3.71 -17.21 8.32
N ALA A 91 -4.57 -18.11 8.78
CA ALA A 91 -4.18 -19.46 9.20
C ALA A 91 -3.64 -20.30 8.03
N LEU A 92 -4.32 -20.28 6.87
CA LEU A 92 -3.88 -20.92 5.63
C LEU A 92 -2.53 -20.37 5.17
N PHE A 93 -2.39 -19.05 5.19
CA PHE A 93 -1.16 -18.40 4.80
C PHE A 93 0.02 -18.81 5.70
N ASN A 94 -0.18 -18.79 7.02
CA ASN A 94 0.86 -19.21 7.96
C ASN A 94 1.17 -20.71 7.83
N ARG A 95 0.17 -21.57 7.60
CA ARG A 95 0.39 -22.99 7.30
C ARG A 95 1.29 -23.18 6.08
N ALA A 96 1.04 -22.45 4.99
CA ALA A 96 1.90 -22.50 3.80
C ALA A 96 3.33 -22.04 4.10
N ALA A 97 3.49 -20.96 4.86
CA ALA A 97 4.81 -20.46 5.26
C ALA A 97 5.59 -21.46 6.13
N ASP A 98 4.90 -22.15 7.03
CA ASP A 98 5.47 -23.20 7.90
C ASP A 98 5.92 -24.42 7.08
N ILE A 99 5.07 -24.89 6.16
CA ILE A 99 5.40 -26.01 5.25
C ILE A 99 6.62 -25.65 4.42
N PHE A 100 6.63 -24.49 3.77
CA PHE A 100 7.75 -24.10 2.94
C PHE A 100 9.06 -23.94 3.71
N THR A 101 9.00 -23.34 4.90
CA THR A 101 10.18 -23.22 5.76
C THR A 101 10.79 -24.59 6.03
N SER A 102 9.93 -25.57 6.33
CA SER A 102 10.35 -26.95 6.56
C SER A 102 10.97 -27.60 5.32
N LEU A 103 10.42 -27.34 4.12
CA LEU A 103 10.95 -27.86 2.86
C LEU A 103 12.33 -27.31 2.52
N VAL A 104 12.53 -26.00 2.69
CA VAL A 104 13.86 -25.38 2.48
C VAL A 104 14.88 -25.90 3.48
N ASP A 105 14.47 -26.14 4.73
CA ASP A 105 15.36 -26.69 5.76
C ASP A 105 15.78 -28.12 5.44
N LEU A 106 14.86 -28.95 4.94
CA LEU A 106 15.16 -30.30 4.46
C LEU A 106 16.12 -30.29 3.26
N GLN A 107 15.89 -29.44 2.26
CA GLN A 107 16.79 -29.28 1.12
C GLN A 107 18.18 -28.82 1.54
N SER A 108 18.25 -27.89 2.50
CA SER A 108 19.53 -27.40 3.05
C SER A 108 20.29 -28.49 3.80
N ALA A 109 19.59 -29.47 4.36
CA ALA A 109 20.19 -30.67 4.96
C ALA A 109 20.58 -31.75 3.94
N GLY A 110 20.38 -31.51 2.64
CA GLY A 110 20.73 -32.43 1.55
C GLY A 110 19.61 -33.41 1.16
N VAL A 111 18.38 -33.19 1.64
CA VAL A 111 17.22 -34.02 1.23
C VAL A 111 16.72 -33.56 -0.14
N GLU A 112 16.68 -34.47 -1.10
CA GLU A 112 16.10 -34.19 -2.41
C GLU A 112 14.57 -34.13 -2.31
N ILE A 113 13.99 -33.02 -2.77
CA ILE A 113 12.54 -32.80 -2.79
C ILE A 113 12.08 -32.79 -4.25
N ALA A 114 11.30 -33.79 -4.63
CA ALA A 114 10.74 -33.88 -5.97
C ALA A 114 9.71 -32.76 -6.23
N PRO A 115 9.57 -32.29 -7.48
CA PRO A 115 8.59 -31.25 -7.83
C PRO A 115 7.13 -31.61 -7.52
N ASP A 116 6.80 -32.91 -7.50
CA ASP A 116 5.49 -33.44 -7.17
C ASP A 116 5.31 -33.74 -5.68
N ASN A 117 6.22 -33.31 -4.81
CA ASN A 117 6.16 -33.55 -3.38
C ASN A 117 4.80 -33.13 -2.78
N THR A 118 4.23 -33.98 -1.93
CA THR A 118 2.90 -33.76 -1.33
C THR A 118 2.81 -32.49 -0.50
N LEU A 119 3.87 -32.14 0.24
CA LEU A 119 3.94 -30.91 1.02
C LEU A 119 4.00 -29.68 0.12
N MET A 120 4.70 -29.75 -1.02
CA MET A 120 4.67 -28.66 -2.02
C MET A 120 3.25 -28.43 -2.55
N ARG A 121 2.50 -29.51 -2.81
CA ARG A 121 1.09 -29.41 -3.25
C ARG A 121 0.20 -28.80 -2.17
N GLU A 122 0.35 -29.25 -0.92
CA GLU A 122 -0.41 -28.70 0.23
C GLU A 122 -0.10 -27.22 0.45
N CYS A 123 1.18 -26.83 0.36
CA CYS A 123 1.59 -25.42 0.42
C CYS A 123 0.92 -24.59 -0.67
N GLY A 124 0.93 -25.07 -1.91
CA GLY A 124 0.25 -24.41 -3.03
C GLY A 124 -1.25 -24.25 -2.83
N GLN A 125 -1.93 -25.29 -2.35
CA GLN A 125 -3.37 -25.25 -2.03
C GLN A 125 -3.68 -24.24 -0.94
N CYS A 126 -2.89 -24.22 0.13
CA CYS A 126 -3.04 -23.26 1.22
C CYS A 126 -2.90 -21.81 0.72
N LEU A 127 -1.92 -21.52 -0.14
CA LEU A 127 -1.73 -20.18 -0.70
C LEU A 127 -2.86 -19.77 -1.65
N MET A 128 -3.36 -20.69 -2.49
CA MET A 128 -4.48 -20.40 -3.40
C MET A 128 -5.76 -20.09 -2.63
N GLU A 129 -6.07 -20.87 -1.59
CA GLU A 129 -7.25 -20.62 -0.76
C GLU A 129 -7.10 -19.35 0.08
N ALA A 130 -5.91 -19.09 0.64
CA ALA A 130 -5.61 -17.85 1.34
C ALA A 130 -5.76 -16.61 0.43
N LEU A 131 -5.36 -16.71 -0.84
CA LEU A 131 -5.51 -15.64 -1.81
C LEU A 131 -6.99 -15.35 -2.11
N ASP A 132 -7.83 -16.37 -2.22
CA ASP A 132 -9.26 -16.19 -2.47
C ASP A 132 -9.98 -15.57 -1.27
N LEU A 133 -9.74 -16.11 -0.07
CA LEU A 133 -10.29 -15.57 1.18
C LEU A 133 -9.70 -14.19 1.54
N GLY A 134 -8.49 -13.89 1.07
CA GLY A 134 -7.81 -12.60 1.23
C GLY A 134 -8.64 -11.42 0.75
N LYS A 135 -9.54 -11.62 -0.23
CA LYS A 135 -10.49 -10.61 -0.71
C LYS A 135 -11.47 -10.11 0.37
N MET A 136 -11.66 -10.88 1.45
CA MET A 136 -12.51 -10.52 2.59
C MET A 136 -11.78 -9.63 3.61
N VAL A 137 -10.46 -9.50 3.47
CA VAL A 137 -9.58 -8.80 4.41
C VAL A 137 -9.52 -7.33 4.06
N ARG A 138 -9.73 -6.46 5.05
CA ARG A 138 -9.59 -5.01 4.86
C ARG A 138 -8.17 -4.54 5.17
N HIS A 139 -7.81 -3.41 4.57
CA HIS A 139 -6.65 -2.64 5.02
C HIS A 139 -6.81 -2.26 6.50
N ARG A 140 -5.70 -2.10 7.21
CA ARG A 140 -5.67 -1.70 8.62
C ARG A 140 -6.39 -0.38 8.92
N GLY A 141 -6.48 0.50 7.93
CA GLY A 141 -7.27 1.75 7.99
C GLY A 141 -8.78 1.56 7.89
N GLY A 142 -9.27 0.34 7.63
CA GLY A 142 -10.70 0.02 7.45
C GLY A 142 -11.22 0.17 6.02
N ASP A 143 -10.37 0.63 5.11
CA ASP A 143 -10.66 0.86 3.68
C ASP A 143 -10.63 -0.44 2.84
N GLU A 144 -10.50 -0.32 1.52
CA GLU A 144 -10.35 -1.45 0.60
C GLU A 144 -9.28 -2.45 1.07
N GLY A 145 -9.48 -3.72 0.74
CA GLY A 145 -8.45 -4.74 0.92
C GLY A 145 -7.23 -4.44 0.09
N ILE A 146 -6.07 -4.97 0.49
CA ILE A 146 -4.84 -4.89 -0.31
C ILE A 146 -4.57 -6.25 -0.93
N ASP A 147 -5.37 -6.60 -1.94
CA ASP A 147 -5.31 -7.89 -2.64
C ASP A 147 -3.90 -8.15 -3.21
N GLU A 148 -3.21 -7.09 -3.64
CA GLU A 148 -1.85 -7.17 -4.17
C GLU A 148 -0.84 -7.74 -3.18
N LEU A 149 -1.04 -7.55 -1.87
CA LEU A 149 -0.14 -8.06 -0.84
C LEU A 149 -0.38 -9.55 -0.55
N TRP A 150 -1.60 -10.05 -0.75
CA TRP A 150 -1.93 -11.47 -0.58
C TRP A 150 -1.31 -12.33 -1.68
N GLY A 151 -1.25 -11.81 -2.92
CA GLY A 151 -0.65 -12.52 -4.05
C GLY A 151 0.88 -12.46 -4.13
N GLU A 152 1.53 -11.52 -3.43
CA GLU A 152 3.00 -11.34 -3.49
C GLU A 152 3.78 -12.55 -2.98
N PRO A 153 3.46 -13.12 -1.81
CA PRO A 153 4.09 -14.34 -1.35
C PRO A 153 3.96 -15.45 -2.38
N PHE A 154 2.74 -15.74 -2.86
CA PHE A 154 2.50 -16.76 -3.90
C PHE A 154 3.38 -16.57 -5.14
N LYS A 155 3.50 -15.33 -5.64
CA LYS A 155 4.43 -15.02 -6.75
C LYS A 155 5.87 -15.30 -6.36
N ALA A 156 6.32 -14.85 -5.19
CA ALA A 156 7.67 -15.12 -4.69
C ALA A 156 7.96 -16.62 -4.51
N PHE A 157 6.96 -17.50 -4.46
CA PHE A 157 7.14 -18.96 -4.54
C PHE A 157 7.24 -19.48 -5.97
N SER A 158 6.45 -18.92 -6.89
CA SER A 158 6.14 -19.55 -8.17
C SER A 158 7.02 -19.08 -9.33
N ILE A 159 7.73 -17.95 -9.17
CA ILE A 159 8.58 -17.37 -10.22
C ILE A 159 10.01 -17.11 -9.72
N PRO A 160 10.99 -16.93 -10.61
CA PRO A 160 12.33 -16.46 -10.25
C PRO A 160 12.30 -15.18 -9.41
N ILE A 161 13.26 -15.02 -8.50
CA ILE A 161 13.34 -13.84 -7.63
C ILE A 161 13.52 -12.55 -8.46
N GLU A 162 14.26 -12.61 -9.56
CA GLU A 162 14.44 -11.49 -10.48
C GLU A 162 13.10 -11.00 -11.05
N ASP A 163 12.30 -11.88 -11.64
CA ASP A 163 10.96 -11.57 -12.16
C ASP A 163 10.03 -11.01 -11.08
N PHE A 164 10.12 -11.54 -9.85
CA PHE A 164 9.38 -10.98 -8.71
C PHE A 164 9.80 -9.52 -8.42
N TYR A 165 11.10 -9.23 -8.45
CA TYR A 165 11.63 -7.89 -8.21
C TYR A 165 11.23 -6.92 -9.32
N GLU A 166 11.23 -7.34 -10.58
CA GLU A 166 10.75 -6.54 -11.72
C GLU A 166 9.29 -6.12 -11.54
N GLY A 167 8.43 -7.06 -11.15
CA GLY A 167 7.01 -6.80 -10.89
C GLY A 167 6.76 -5.75 -9.79
N ARG A 168 7.70 -5.54 -8.86
CA ARG A 168 7.59 -4.50 -7.83
C ARG A 168 7.74 -3.09 -8.40
N TYR A 169 8.58 -2.89 -9.41
CA TYR A 169 8.77 -1.57 -10.00
C TYR A 169 7.48 -1.06 -10.66
N LEU A 170 6.76 -1.95 -11.34
CA LEU A 170 5.43 -1.63 -11.89
C LEU A 170 4.46 -1.19 -10.79
N LYS A 171 4.36 -1.96 -9.70
CA LYS A 171 3.49 -1.61 -8.57
C LYS A 171 3.90 -0.28 -7.91
N MET A 172 5.19 -0.02 -7.79
CA MET A 172 5.70 1.24 -7.25
C MET A 172 5.39 2.42 -8.16
N ALA A 173 5.51 2.27 -9.49
CA ALA A 173 5.10 3.29 -10.44
C ALA A 173 3.60 3.60 -10.30
N MET A 174 2.75 2.57 -10.21
CA MET A 174 1.32 2.74 -9.96
C MET A 174 1.03 3.45 -8.62
N ALA A 175 1.75 3.11 -7.56
CA ALA A 175 1.64 3.78 -6.27
C ALA A 175 2.06 5.27 -6.35
N MET A 176 3.17 5.58 -7.02
CA MET A 176 3.62 6.96 -7.25
C MET A 176 2.61 7.77 -8.06
N ARG A 177 2.00 7.16 -9.08
CA ARG A 177 0.91 7.76 -9.86
C ARG A 177 -0.29 8.08 -8.99
N ASP A 178 -0.72 7.17 -8.13
CA ASP A 178 -1.85 7.44 -7.25
C ASP A 178 -1.52 8.56 -6.25
N ILE A 179 -0.29 8.63 -5.73
CA ILE A 179 0.19 9.76 -4.91
C ILE A 179 0.10 11.09 -5.69
N ASP A 180 0.56 11.13 -6.94
CA ASP A 180 0.50 12.34 -7.78
C ASP A 180 -0.95 12.77 -8.07
N ARG A 181 -1.84 11.80 -8.29
CA ARG A 181 -3.28 12.06 -8.47
C ARG A 181 -3.92 12.62 -7.21
N LEU A 182 -3.59 12.09 -6.04
CA LEU A 182 -4.08 12.59 -4.75
C LEU A 182 -3.60 14.02 -4.50
N GLY A 183 -2.32 14.31 -4.78
CA GLY A 183 -1.78 15.66 -4.68
C GLY A 183 -2.49 16.64 -5.61
N THR A 184 -2.69 16.27 -6.87
CA THR A 184 -3.43 17.11 -7.83
C THR A 184 -4.86 17.33 -7.39
N GLY A 185 -5.57 16.28 -6.97
CA GLY A 185 -6.96 16.38 -6.52
C GLY A 185 -7.14 17.23 -5.27
N LEU A 186 -6.19 17.19 -4.34
CA LEU A 186 -6.18 18.09 -3.18
C LEU A 186 -5.96 19.54 -3.60
N LYS A 187 -4.96 19.84 -4.45
CA LYS A 187 -4.74 21.21 -4.95
C LYS A 187 -5.98 21.77 -5.66
N ASP A 188 -6.57 20.97 -6.53
CA ASP A 188 -7.81 21.32 -7.21
C ASP A 188 -8.93 21.61 -6.20
N ALA A 189 -9.10 20.76 -5.18
CA ALA A 189 -10.15 20.89 -4.16
C ALA A 189 -10.13 22.24 -3.44
N PHE A 190 -8.93 22.76 -3.15
CA PHE A 190 -8.75 23.99 -2.39
C PHE A 190 -8.47 25.22 -3.27
N SER A 191 -8.39 25.07 -4.59
CA SER A 191 -8.07 26.16 -5.53
C SER A 191 -8.93 27.43 -5.40
N THR A 192 -10.16 27.30 -4.92
CA THR A 192 -11.10 28.42 -4.70
C THR A 192 -11.30 28.78 -3.23
N SER A 193 -10.68 28.04 -2.31
CA SER A 193 -10.76 28.32 -0.88
C SER A 193 -9.74 29.38 -0.50
N THR A 194 -10.17 30.39 0.27
CA THR A 194 -9.28 31.39 0.87
C THR A 194 -9.04 31.11 2.36
N ARG A 195 -9.66 30.04 2.90
CA ARG A 195 -9.61 29.69 4.32
C ARG A 195 -8.34 28.96 4.73
N PHE A 196 -7.56 28.50 3.76
CA PHE A 196 -6.35 27.74 4.00
C PHE A 196 -5.24 28.36 3.15
N SER A 197 -4.14 28.76 3.79
CA SER A 197 -2.99 29.37 3.13
C SER A 197 -1.88 28.35 2.91
N ASP A 198 -1.04 28.60 1.90
CA ASP A 198 0.15 27.82 1.59
C ASP A 198 -0.09 26.32 1.40
N ILE A 199 -1.26 25.93 0.88
CA ILE A 199 -1.60 24.51 0.69
C ILE A 199 -0.75 23.89 -0.42
N ASP A 200 -0.73 24.49 -1.60
CA ASP A 200 -0.08 23.91 -2.79
C ASP A 200 1.39 23.52 -2.54
N PRO A 201 2.25 24.39 -1.98
CA PRO A 201 3.63 24.01 -1.67
C PRO A 201 3.75 22.86 -0.68
N ARG A 202 2.84 22.78 0.31
CA ARG A 202 2.82 21.70 1.32
C ARG A 202 2.39 20.37 0.71
N ILE A 203 1.40 20.40 -0.20
CA ILE A 203 1.00 19.21 -0.94
C ILE A 203 2.14 18.74 -1.84
N ASP A 204 2.77 19.64 -2.59
CA ASP A 204 3.88 19.29 -3.48
C ASP A 204 5.06 18.71 -2.69
N HIS A 205 5.33 19.23 -1.49
CA HIS A 205 6.33 18.68 -0.59
C HIS A 205 5.95 17.26 -0.13
N LEU A 206 4.73 17.04 0.35
CA LEU A 206 4.24 15.72 0.75
C LEU A 206 4.36 14.71 -0.40
N VAL A 207 3.88 15.07 -1.59
CA VAL A 207 3.91 14.22 -2.79
C VAL A 207 5.35 13.84 -3.15
N ARG A 208 6.27 14.80 -3.19
CA ARG A 208 7.69 14.53 -3.49
C ARG A 208 8.31 13.61 -2.44
N ALA A 209 8.13 13.91 -1.16
CA ALA A 209 8.69 13.13 -0.07
C ALA A 209 8.10 11.71 -0.01
N ALA A 210 6.79 11.57 -0.27
CA ALA A 210 6.08 10.30 -0.34
C ALA A 210 6.65 9.40 -1.45
N LYS A 211 6.82 9.93 -2.67
CA LYS A 211 7.42 9.19 -3.79
C LYS A 211 8.86 8.77 -3.48
N ARG A 212 9.69 9.67 -2.95
CA ARG A 212 11.06 9.31 -2.52
C ARG A 212 11.05 8.23 -1.43
N LYS A 213 10.07 8.25 -0.52
CA LYS A 213 9.95 7.23 0.53
C LYS A 213 9.50 5.86 0.00
N CYS A 214 8.70 5.83 -1.07
CA CYS A 214 8.27 4.59 -1.74
C CYS A 214 9.46 3.79 -2.27
N GLU A 215 10.47 4.47 -2.84
CA GLU A 215 11.63 3.80 -3.45
C GLU A 215 12.67 3.29 -2.46
N ILE A 216 12.94 4.02 -1.37
CA ILE A 216 14.07 3.67 -0.50
C ILE A 216 13.79 2.55 0.51
N LEU A 217 14.78 1.72 0.80
CA LEU A 217 14.73 0.68 1.84
C LEU A 217 15.15 1.24 3.21
N ARG A 218 14.81 0.55 4.30
CA ARG A 218 15.29 0.92 5.65
C ARG A 218 16.81 0.79 5.81
N THR A 219 17.43 -0.02 4.96
CA THR A 219 18.88 -0.24 4.91
C THR A 219 19.62 0.82 4.11
N ASP A 220 18.91 1.68 3.37
CA ASP A 220 19.57 2.74 2.61
C ASP A 220 20.09 3.84 3.55
N PRO A 221 21.32 4.34 3.36
CA PRO A 221 21.88 5.41 4.20
C PRO A 221 21.02 6.69 4.22
N CYS A 222 20.38 7.01 3.10
CA CYS A 222 19.52 8.19 2.97
C CYS A 222 18.20 8.10 3.77
N ILE A 223 17.90 6.98 4.44
CA ILE A 223 16.70 6.82 5.27
C ILE A 223 16.60 7.91 6.34
N PHE A 224 17.73 8.34 6.92
CA PHE A 224 17.79 9.38 7.95
C PHE A 224 17.51 10.79 7.42
N VAL A 225 17.40 10.96 6.11
CA VAL A 225 16.98 12.22 5.47
C VAL A 225 15.56 12.07 4.94
N VAL A 226 15.29 11.01 4.18
CA VAL A 226 14.01 10.82 3.49
C VAL A 226 12.87 10.52 4.46
N TRP A 227 13.09 9.73 5.51
CA TRP A 227 12.03 9.41 6.47
C TRP A 227 11.61 10.63 7.30
N PRO A 228 12.52 11.39 7.93
CA PRO A 228 12.14 12.63 8.62
C PRO A 228 11.45 13.65 7.71
N ASP A 229 11.96 13.86 6.48
CA ASP A 229 11.35 14.77 5.52
C ASP A 229 9.90 14.39 5.20
N TYR A 230 9.65 13.10 4.94
CA TYR A 230 8.29 12.59 4.71
C TYR A 230 7.37 12.77 5.92
N VAL A 231 7.87 12.48 7.13
CA VAL A 231 7.08 12.63 8.36
C VAL A 231 6.72 14.09 8.61
N VAL A 232 7.68 15.01 8.45
CA VAL A 232 7.46 16.44 8.62
C VAL A 232 6.49 16.98 7.57
N ALA A 233 6.65 16.62 6.30
CA ALA A 233 5.73 17.04 5.24
C ALA A 233 4.28 16.62 5.54
N ARG A 234 4.11 15.39 6.05
CA ARG A 234 2.81 14.87 6.49
C ARG A 234 2.20 15.69 7.62
N GLU A 235 2.97 15.94 8.67
CA GLU A 235 2.53 16.70 9.84
C GLU A 235 2.20 18.14 9.48
N GLN A 236 3.00 18.77 8.62
CA GLN A 236 2.77 20.13 8.15
C GLN A 236 1.47 20.30 7.39
N LEU A 237 1.04 19.28 6.63
CA LEU A 237 -0.24 19.31 5.91
C LEU A 237 -1.42 19.05 6.87
N CYS A 238 -1.29 18.11 7.81
CA CYS A 238 -2.32 17.82 8.80
C CYS A 238 -2.54 18.95 9.83
N ASN A 239 -1.52 19.76 10.09
CA ASN A 239 -1.51 20.82 11.08
C ASN A 239 -1.74 22.22 10.49
N ILE A 240 -2.21 22.32 9.24
CA ILE A 240 -2.59 23.62 8.67
C ILE A 240 -3.68 24.23 9.53
N ALA A 241 -3.43 25.46 10.00
CA ALA A 241 -4.40 26.24 10.73
C ALA A 241 -5.34 26.95 9.74
N PRO A 242 -6.64 26.61 9.72
CA PRO A 242 -7.61 27.31 8.90
C PRO A 242 -7.86 28.73 9.43
N GLN A 243 -8.14 29.65 8.52
CA GLN A 243 -8.46 31.05 8.80
C GLN A 243 -9.98 31.22 8.86
N LEU A 244 -10.49 31.45 10.07
CA LEU A 244 -11.89 31.82 10.28
C LEU A 244 -12.04 33.35 10.31
N PRO A 245 -13.15 33.90 9.80
CA PRO A 245 -13.45 35.31 10.01
C PRO A 245 -13.84 35.55 11.48
N THR A 246 -13.75 36.79 11.95
CA THR A 246 -14.02 37.16 13.35
C THR A 246 -15.41 36.73 13.83
N ILE A 247 -16.39 36.75 12.94
CA ILE A 247 -17.74 36.22 13.17
C ILE A 247 -18.02 35.19 12.06
N PRO A 248 -17.81 33.89 12.33
CA PRO A 248 -18.00 32.86 11.33
C PRO A 248 -19.48 32.52 11.15
N ASP A 249 -19.92 32.47 9.90
CA ASP A 249 -21.21 31.89 9.54
C ASP A 249 -21.12 30.35 9.45
N ALA A 250 -22.28 29.70 9.32
CA ALA A 250 -22.33 28.24 9.25
C ALA A 250 -21.60 27.66 8.02
N ALA A 251 -21.52 28.42 6.92
CA ALA A 251 -20.85 27.99 5.71
C ALA A 251 -19.32 27.98 5.89
N ALA A 252 -18.76 29.05 6.47
CA ALA A 252 -17.34 29.15 6.79
C ALA A 252 -16.90 28.09 7.80
N ILE A 253 -17.71 27.82 8.84
CA ILE A 253 -17.44 26.74 9.80
C ILE A 253 -17.40 25.39 9.09
N ARG A 254 -18.39 25.11 8.23
CA ARG A 254 -18.48 23.86 7.48
C ARG A 254 -17.28 23.67 6.55
N GLU A 255 -16.93 24.69 5.76
CA GLU A 255 -15.77 24.66 4.87
C GLU A 255 -14.49 24.32 5.63
N VAL A 256 -14.27 24.96 6.78
CA VAL A 256 -13.08 24.72 7.60
C VAL A 256 -13.04 23.30 8.16
N LEU A 257 -14.15 22.81 8.71
CA LEU A 257 -14.22 21.46 9.28
C LEU A 257 -14.07 20.38 8.21
N GLU A 258 -14.77 20.51 7.08
CA GLU A 258 -14.70 19.57 5.97
C GLU A 258 -13.33 19.62 5.29
N GLY A 259 -12.76 20.81 5.08
CA GLY A 259 -11.43 20.99 4.50
C GLY A 259 -10.34 20.39 5.38
N ALA A 260 -10.34 20.66 6.69
CA ALA A 260 -9.38 20.07 7.61
C ALA A 260 -9.48 18.53 7.65
N ARG A 261 -10.70 18.00 7.60
CA ARG A 261 -10.94 16.56 7.49
C ARG A 261 -10.40 15.99 6.18
N LEU A 262 -10.64 16.66 5.05
CA LEU A 262 -10.18 16.23 3.73
C LEU A 262 -8.65 16.18 3.64
N LEU A 263 -7.96 17.19 4.19
CA LEU A 263 -6.50 17.20 4.27
C LEU A 263 -5.96 16.01 5.08
N ARG A 264 -6.56 15.70 6.24
CA ARG A 264 -6.17 14.55 7.06
C ARG A 264 -6.42 13.23 6.36
N GLU A 265 -7.62 13.03 5.79
CA GLU A 265 -7.98 11.80 5.09
C GLU A 265 -7.08 11.57 3.86
N GLY A 266 -6.77 12.61 3.08
CA GLY A 266 -5.87 12.50 1.93
C GLY A 266 -4.44 12.16 2.34
N THR A 267 -3.98 12.76 3.43
CA THR A 267 -2.65 12.51 4.00
C THR A 267 -2.51 11.08 4.56
N GLU A 268 -3.57 10.57 5.19
CA GLU A 268 -3.62 9.17 5.64
C GLU A 268 -3.63 8.20 4.46
N LEU A 269 -4.40 8.48 3.41
CA LEU A 269 -4.42 7.66 2.21
C LEU A 269 -3.05 7.61 1.50
N VAL A 270 -2.36 8.75 1.37
CA VAL A 270 -0.96 8.79 0.91
C VAL A 270 -0.08 7.92 1.81
N THR A 271 -0.26 8.00 3.13
CA THR A 271 0.49 7.16 4.08
C THR A 271 0.22 5.68 3.89
N HIS A 272 -1.02 5.28 3.61
CA HIS A 272 -1.38 3.89 3.35
C HIS A 272 -0.67 3.38 2.08
N ILE A 273 -0.71 4.15 1.00
CA ILE A 273 -0.01 3.84 -0.26
C ILE A 273 1.52 3.77 -0.06
N VAL A 274 2.13 4.74 0.61
CA VAL A 274 3.59 4.77 0.86
C VAL A 274 4.05 3.57 1.68
N ARG A 275 3.29 3.22 2.71
CA ARG A 275 3.60 2.11 3.62
C ARG A 275 3.44 0.76 2.91
N ALA A 276 2.37 0.58 2.15
CA ALA A 276 2.08 -0.67 1.47
C ALA A 276 2.85 -0.81 0.14
N ARG A 277 3.26 0.28 -0.50
CA ARG A 277 3.95 0.35 -1.82
C ARG A 277 3.18 -0.30 -2.95
N VAL A 278 1.86 -0.18 -2.88
CA VAL A 278 0.93 -0.69 -3.88
C VAL A 278 -0.14 0.36 -4.10
N PRO A 279 -0.73 0.43 -5.30
CA PRO A 279 -1.84 1.34 -5.57
C PRO A 279 -3.05 1.03 -4.68
N MET A 280 -3.90 2.04 -4.49
CA MET A 280 -5.19 1.92 -3.77
C MET A 280 -6.28 2.57 -4.63
N PRO A 281 -6.66 1.93 -5.75
CA PRO A 281 -7.41 2.59 -6.82
C PRO A 281 -8.86 2.92 -6.43
N LYS A 282 -9.51 2.13 -5.56
CA LYS A 282 -10.87 2.43 -5.11
C LYS A 282 -10.84 3.59 -4.11
N SER A 283 -10.00 3.49 -3.09
CA SER A 283 -9.87 4.55 -2.08
C SER A 283 -9.40 5.87 -2.68
N THR A 284 -8.49 5.82 -3.67
CA THR A 284 -8.07 7.00 -4.43
C THR A 284 -9.24 7.62 -5.17
N ARG A 285 -10.07 6.83 -5.87
CA ARG A 285 -11.23 7.35 -6.60
C ARG A 285 -12.26 7.99 -5.68
N GLU A 286 -12.65 7.28 -4.62
CA GLU A 286 -13.64 7.78 -3.64
C GLU A 286 -13.16 9.05 -2.94
N PHE A 287 -11.85 9.14 -2.66
CA PHE A 287 -11.25 10.35 -2.12
C PHE A 287 -11.28 11.52 -3.11
N LEU A 288 -10.96 11.31 -4.38
CA LEU A 288 -11.05 12.35 -5.41
C LEU A 288 -12.50 12.81 -5.64
N ASP A 289 -13.49 11.93 -5.50
CA ASP A 289 -14.91 12.30 -5.55
C ASP A 289 -15.30 13.21 -4.37
N ARG A 290 -14.76 12.97 -3.17
CA ARG A 290 -14.92 13.89 -2.02
C ARG A 290 -14.24 15.24 -2.27
N CYS A 291 -13.04 15.25 -2.82
CA CYS A 291 -12.33 16.48 -3.22
C CYS A 291 -13.17 17.34 -4.17
N ASN A 292 -13.76 16.71 -5.19
CA ASN A 292 -14.63 17.40 -6.15
C ASN A 292 -15.91 17.95 -5.50
N ARG A 293 -16.54 17.19 -4.60
CA ARG A 293 -17.73 17.65 -3.87
C ARG A 293 -17.42 18.84 -2.95
N PHE A 294 -16.31 18.80 -2.24
CA PHE A 294 -15.85 19.91 -1.39
C PHE A 294 -15.67 21.19 -2.22
N ARG A 295 -14.93 21.11 -3.34
CA ARG A 295 -14.75 22.25 -4.25
C ARG A 295 -16.06 22.85 -4.73
N GLN A 296 -17.00 22.01 -5.15
CA GLN A 296 -18.32 22.47 -5.62
C GLN A 296 -19.10 23.19 -4.51
N ALA A 297 -19.03 22.72 -3.26
CA ALA A 297 -19.67 23.36 -2.13
C ALA A 297 -19.07 24.74 -1.84
N VAL A 298 -17.73 24.85 -1.85
CA VAL A 298 -17.02 26.13 -1.66
C VAL A 298 -17.35 27.12 -2.78
N CYS A 299 -17.32 26.69 -4.04
CA CYS A 299 -17.68 27.54 -5.19
C CYS A 299 -19.10 28.11 -5.09
N LYS A 300 -20.07 27.29 -4.66
CA LYS A 300 -21.46 27.76 -4.48
C LYS A 300 -21.55 28.80 -3.38
N SER A 301 -20.93 28.55 -2.23
CA SER A 301 -20.91 29.50 -1.11
C SER A 301 -20.27 30.84 -1.50
N ASN A 302 -19.22 30.82 -2.33
CA ASN A 302 -18.58 32.03 -2.84
C ASN A 302 -19.43 32.77 -3.90
N GLY A 303 -20.34 32.07 -4.58
CA GLY A 303 -21.24 32.63 -5.60
C GLY A 303 -22.53 33.22 -5.05
N GLU A 304 -23.05 32.69 -3.93
CA GLU A 304 -24.27 33.18 -3.25
C GLU A 304 -24.04 34.50 -2.48
N GLY A 305 -22.78 34.96 -2.37
CA GLY A 305 -22.40 36.23 -1.75
C GLY A 305 -22.14 37.40 -2.71
N ARG A 306 -22.55 37.29 -4.00
CA ARG A 306 -22.44 38.37 -4.99
C ARG A 306 -23.81 38.89 -5.42
#